data_AF-A0A660ZUB9-F1
#
_entry.id   AF-A0A660ZUB9-F1
#
_cell.length_a   1.000
_cell.length_b   1.000
_cell.length_c   1.000
_cell.angle_alpha   90.00
_cell.angle_beta   90.00
_cell.angle_gamma   90.00
#
_symmetry.space_group_name_H-M   'P 1'
#
loop_
_entity.id
_entity.type
_entity.pdbx_description
1 polymer ?
#
loop_
_entity_poly.entity_id
_entity_poly.type
_entity_poly.pdbx_seq_one_letter_code
_entity_poly.pdbx_strand_id
1 'polypeptide(L)'
;MTRALLALAVGCALLIPAAALAADCVECHRQHTPRAVDDWELSKHSSEGVGCADCHGETHDSAENVDLAQGPTADTCAMCHSDQFDQFARGKHSHAWTVLEAMPTTHALPMALVEGGKGCGGCHKIGLKSDEKIAELKAAGSKFGHASCDACHTRHTFSVKEAQQPQACQTCHMGFDHPQWEMWSSSKHGIRYLLKQNGTLPEGTPAPTCQTCHMPEGNHEVRTAWGFLAVR
;
A
#
# COMPACT_ATOMS: atom_id res chain seq x y z
N MET A 1 -33.45 63.94 12.45
CA MET A 1 -33.80 62.57 12.86
C MET A 1 -33.00 61.61 11.98
N THR A 2 -32.01 60.99 12.62
CA THR A 2 -31.13 59.87 12.24
C THR A 2 -31.33 59.20 10.87
N ARG A 3 -30.34 59.35 9.98
CA ARG A 3 -30.10 58.45 8.83
C ARG A 3 -29.17 57.32 9.27
N ALA A 4 -29.67 56.10 9.32
CA ALA A 4 -28.88 54.91 9.61
C ALA A 4 -28.14 54.43 8.34
N LEU A 5 -26.81 54.34 8.42
CA LEU A 5 -25.96 53.70 7.43
C LEU A 5 -26.01 52.18 7.67
N LEU A 6 -26.60 51.42 6.76
CA LEU A 6 -26.40 49.96 6.70
C LEU A 6 -25.03 49.69 6.09
N ALA A 7 -24.09 49.24 6.91
CA ALA A 7 -22.84 48.64 6.43
C ALA A 7 -23.12 47.20 6.00
N LEU A 8 -22.97 46.92 4.71
CA LEU A 8 -23.05 45.58 4.14
C LEU A 8 -21.74 44.85 4.47
N ALA A 9 -21.76 43.97 5.47
CA ALA A 9 -20.63 43.10 5.78
C ALA A 9 -20.53 42.00 4.71
N VAL A 10 -19.62 42.17 3.75
CA VAL A 10 -19.24 41.11 2.82
C VAL A 10 -18.42 40.09 3.63
N GLY A 11 -19.04 38.96 3.96
CA GLY A 11 -18.38 37.83 4.57
C GLY A 11 -17.35 37.25 3.60
N CYS A 12 -16.08 37.56 3.84
CA CYS A 12 -14.97 36.91 3.18
C CYS A 12 -14.89 35.48 3.77
N ALA A 13 -15.51 34.51 3.09
CA ALA A 13 -15.29 33.11 3.40
C ALA A 13 -13.80 32.81 3.17
N LEU A 14 -13.05 32.70 4.26
CA LEU A 14 -11.69 32.20 4.27
C LEU A 14 -11.72 30.77 3.74
N LEU A 15 -11.33 30.60 2.48
CA LEU A 15 -10.90 29.32 1.95
C LEU A 15 -9.63 28.95 2.70
N ILE A 16 -9.76 28.09 3.72
CA ILE A 16 -8.62 27.49 4.40
C ILE A 16 -7.94 26.59 3.36
N PRO A 17 -6.68 26.85 2.99
CA PRO A 17 -5.97 25.99 2.05
C PRO A 17 -5.66 24.67 2.75
N ALA A 18 -5.82 23.54 2.05
CA ALA A 18 -5.53 22.18 2.55
C ALA A 18 -4.15 22.03 3.21
N ALA A 19 -3.20 22.90 2.86
CA ALA A 19 -1.88 22.99 3.48
C ALA A 19 -1.90 23.27 5.00
N ALA A 20 -2.94 23.92 5.54
CA ALA A 20 -3.03 24.23 6.96
C ALA A 20 -3.30 22.98 7.82
N LEU A 21 -4.09 22.02 7.31
CA LEU A 21 -4.42 20.78 8.03
C LEU A 21 -3.25 19.77 8.03
N ALA A 22 -2.43 19.76 6.98
CA ALA A 22 -1.26 18.89 6.89
C ALA A 22 -0.15 19.25 7.90
N ALA A 23 0.01 20.54 8.24
CA ALA A 23 0.98 21.00 9.23
C ALA A 23 0.64 20.49 10.64
N ASP A 24 -0.65 20.46 10.98
CA ASP A 24 -1.13 20.05 12.31
C ASP A 24 -0.92 18.54 12.55
N CYS A 25 -1.14 17.70 11.52
CA CYS A 25 -0.88 16.27 11.63
C CYS A 25 0.61 15.98 11.88
N VAL A 26 1.51 16.60 11.09
CA VAL A 26 2.95 16.33 11.14
C VAL A 26 3.56 16.74 12.47
N GLU A 27 3.17 17.88 13.04
CA GLU A 27 3.72 18.36 14.31
C GLU A 27 3.44 17.38 15.48
N CYS A 28 2.20 16.94 15.61
CA CYS A 28 1.80 15.98 16.64
C CYS A 28 2.39 14.59 16.37
N HIS A 29 2.29 14.09 15.12
CA HIS A 29 2.78 12.75 14.78
C HIS A 29 4.30 12.65 14.79
N ARG A 30 5.06 13.75 14.71
CA ARG A 30 6.51 13.73 14.93
C ARG A 30 6.86 13.33 16.37
N GLN A 31 5.97 13.58 17.33
CA GLN A 31 6.16 13.20 18.73
C GLN A 31 5.68 11.77 19.03
N HIS A 32 4.58 11.34 18.38
CA HIS A 32 3.94 10.06 18.70
C HIS A 32 4.29 8.92 17.73
N THR A 33 4.48 9.21 16.45
CA THR A 33 4.84 8.24 15.40
C THR A 33 5.94 8.79 14.49
N PRO A 34 7.12 9.19 15.02
CA PRO A 34 8.16 9.89 14.27
C PRO A 34 8.56 9.16 12.99
N ARG A 35 8.69 7.82 13.05
CA ARG A 35 9.12 7.03 11.88
C ARG A 35 8.13 7.05 10.72
N ALA A 36 6.84 7.20 10.98
CA ALA A 36 5.84 7.34 9.92
C ALA A 36 5.97 8.70 9.23
N VAL A 37 6.26 9.75 10.01
CA VAL A 37 6.56 11.08 9.49
C VAL A 37 7.85 11.06 8.69
N ASP A 38 8.91 10.46 9.22
CA ASP A 38 10.21 10.35 8.52
C ASP A 38 10.06 9.63 7.16
N ASP A 39 9.33 8.50 7.13
CA ASP A 39 9.06 7.77 5.89
C ASP A 39 8.23 8.61 4.89
N TRP A 40 7.22 9.33 5.38
CA TRP A 40 6.41 10.22 4.53
C TRP A 40 7.25 11.38 3.98
N GLU A 41 8.12 12.01 4.78
CA GLU A 41 9.01 13.09 4.32
C GLU A 41 10.00 12.62 3.24
N LEU A 42 10.36 11.33 3.24
CA LEU A 42 11.17 10.70 2.20
C LEU A 42 10.37 10.33 0.94
N SER A 43 9.04 10.35 1.01
CA SER A 43 8.16 9.93 -0.08
C SER A 43 8.02 10.99 -1.15
N LYS A 44 7.69 10.53 -2.38
CA LYS A 44 7.28 11.45 -3.44
C LYS A 44 5.95 12.15 -3.11
N HIS A 45 5.06 11.48 -2.37
CA HIS A 45 3.78 12.05 -1.94
C HIS A 45 3.97 13.33 -1.14
N SER A 46 4.89 13.36 -0.18
CA SER A 46 5.21 14.59 0.57
C SER A 46 5.72 15.71 -0.35
N SER A 47 6.64 15.38 -1.28
CA SER A 47 7.18 16.38 -2.21
C SER A 47 6.15 16.94 -3.20
N GLU A 48 5.09 16.17 -3.50
CA GLU A 48 4.00 16.57 -4.40
C GLU A 48 2.78 17.12 -3.63
N GLY A 49 2.90 17.32 -2.31
CA GLY A 49 1.86 17.95 -1.49
C GLY A 49 0.72 17.02 -1.07
N VAL A 50 0.86 15.69 -1.22
CA VAL A 50 -0.10 14.71 -0.68
C VAL A 50 0.22 14.47 0.80
N GLY A 51 -0.62 15.03 1.66
CA GLY A 51 -0.52 15.00 3.11
C GLY A 51 -1.21 13.81 3.76
N CYS A 52 -1.22 13.81 5.10
CA CYS A 52 -1.78 12.71 5.90
C CYS A 52 -3.30 12.57 5.68
N ALA A 53 -4.02 13.69 5.71
CA ALA A 53 -5.48 13.73 5.60
C ALA A 53 -6.00 13.28 4.23
N ASP A 54 -5.22 13.44 3.16
CA ASP A 54 -5.60 12.98 1.81
C ASP A 54 -5.80 11.45 1.75
N CYS A 55 -5.12 10.71 2.62
CA CYS A 55 -5.25 9.26 2.74
C CYS A 55 -6.06 8.82 3.98
N HIS A 56 -5.90 9.52 5.10
CA HIS A 56 -6.44 9.12 6.41
C HIS A 56 -7.71 9.87 6.82
N GLY A 57 -8.18 10.79 5.99
CA GLY A 57 -9.32 11.67 6.27
C GLY A 57 -9.00 12.73 7.33
N GLU A 58 -10.02 13.53 7.65
CA GLU A 58 -9.93 14.67 8.58
C GLU A 58 -10.70 14.45 9.89
N THR A 59 -11.30 13.27 10.07
CA THR A 59 -12.16 12.99 11.25
C THR A 59 -11.37 12.84 12.54
N HIS A 60 -10.07 12.55 12.43
CA HIS A 60 -9.13 12.57 13.55
C HIS A 60 -8.31 13.87 13.51
N ASP A 61 -8.42 14.65 14.56
CA ASP A 61 -7.79 15.96 14.72
C ASP A 61 -7.12 16.17 16.09
N SER A 62 -7.25 15.21 17.00
CA SER A 62 -6.82 15.34 18.39
C SER A 62 -6.51 14.00 19.06
N ALA A 63 -5.76 14.01 20.17
CA ALA A 63 -5.38 12.79 20.87
C ALA A 63 -6.58 12.00 21.43
N GLU A 64 -7.72 12.66 21.61
CA GLU A 64 -8.96 12.12 22.13
C GLU A 64 -9.75 11.29 21.10
N ASN A 65 -9.50 11.46 19.80
CA ASN A 65 -10.28 10.83 18.72
C ASN A 65 -9.43 10.01 17.73
N VAL A 66 -8.31 9.46 18.20
CA VAL A 66 -7.40 8.60 17.40
C VAL A 66 -8.13 7.40 16.78
N ASP A 67 -9.20 6.92 17.41
CA ASP A 67 -10.05 5.83 16.91
C ASP A 67 -10.85 6.20 15.65
N LEU A 68 -11.03 7.50 15.37
CA LEU A 68 -11.71 8.00 14.17
C LEU A 68 -10.79 8.09 12.94
N ALA A 69 -9.49 7.82 13.09
CA ALA A 69 -8.55 7.84 11.97
C ALA A 69 -8.94 6.81 10.90
N GLN A 70 -9.07 7.24 9.65
CA GLN A 70 -9.51 6.35 8.58
C GLN A 70 -8.30 5.53 8.08
N GLY A 71 -8.51 4.22 7.96
CA GLY A 71 -7.54 3.32 7.35
C GLY A 71 -7.70 3.34 5.82
N PRO A 72 -6.66 3.69 5.05
CA PRO A 72 -6.73 3.72 3.59
C PRO A 72 -7.12 2.35 3.01
N THR A 73 -7.95 2.38 1.97
CA THR A 73 -8.32 1.22 1.15
C THR A 73 -7.72 1.34 -0.25
N ALA A 74 -7.90 0.34 -1.09
CA ALA A 74 -7.49 0.42 -2.49
C ALA A 74 -8.22 1.57 -3.23
N ASP A 75 -9.46 1.86 -2.84
CA ASP A 75 -10.25 2.96 -3.42
C ASP A 75 -9.68 4.34 -3.04
N THR A 76 -9.11 4.48 -1.84
CA THR A 76 -8.37 5.69 -1.46
C THR A 76 -7.24 5.97 -2.45
N CYS A 77 -6.51 4.93 -2.86
CA CYS A 77 -5.45 5.05 -3.86
C CYS A 77 -6.02 5.34 -5.26
N ALA A 78 -7.14 4.72 -5.62
CA ALA A 78 -7.78 4.83 -6.93
C ALA A 78 -8.27 6.26 -7.25
N MET A 79 -8.51 7.10 -6.24
CA MET A 79 -8.86 8.52 -6.44
C MET A 79 -7.83 9.27 -7.27
N CYS A 80 -6.55 8.91 -7.15
CA CYS A 80 -5.43 9.51 -7.88
C CYS A 80 -4.74 8.54 -8.84
N HIS A 81 -4.79 7.23 -8.57
CA HIS A 81 -4.08 6.18 -9.31
C HIS A 81 -5.05 5.19 -9.99
N SER A 82 -6.07 5.70 -10.68
CA SER A 82 -7.10 4.89 -11.34
C SER A 82 -6.52 3.89 -12.34
N ASP A 83 -5.52 4.29 -13.14
CA ASP A 83 -4.92 3.42 -14.14
C ASP A 83 -4.20 2.22 -13.52
N GLN A 84 -3.43 2.46 -12.46
CA GLN A 84 -2.72 1.40 -11.71
C GLN A 84 -3.72 0.51 -10.99
N PHE A 85 -4.77 1.09 -10.40
CA PHE A 85 -5.85 0.34 -9.76
C PHE A 85 -6.56 -0.57 -10.76
N ASP A 86 -6.94 -0.07 -11.93
CA ASP A 86 -7.64 -0.85 -12.95
C ASP A 86 -6.77 -1.99 -13.49
N GLN A 87 -5.47 -1.74 -13.67
CA GLN A 87 -4.51 -2.79 -14.02
C GLN A 87 -4.43 -3.84 -12.92
N PHE A 88 -4.24 -3.43 -11.67
CA PHE A 88 -4.18 -4.31 -10.51
C PHE A 88 -5.45 -5.16 -10.37
N ALA A 89 -6.62 -4.55 -10.50
CA ALA A 89 -7.92 -5.18 -10.37
C ALA A 89 -8.14 -6.33 -11.36
N ARG A 90 -7.58 -6.24 -12.58
CA ARG A 90 -7.59 -7.32 -13.58
C ARG A 90 -6.60 -8.45 -13.29
N GLY A 91 -5.63 -8.21 -12.41
CA GLY A 91 -4.56 -9.13 -12.09
C GLY A 91 -4.94 -10.20 -11.07
N LYS A 92 -4.17 -11.29 -11.01
CA LYS A 92 -4.43 -12.38 -10.03
C LYS A 92 -4.25 -11.93 -8.57
N HIS A 93 -3.40 -10.93 -8.31
CA HIS A 93 -3.20 -10.41 -6.96
C HIS A 93 -4.43 -9.72 -6.38
N SER A 94 -5.30 -9.11 -7.20
CA SER A 94 -6.55 -8.49 -6.71
C SER A 94 -7.50 -9.53 -6.10
N HIS A 95 -7.39 -10.80 -6.51
CA HIS A 95 -8.23 -11.89 -6.02
C HIS A 95 -7.60 -12.67 -4.85
N ALA A 96 -6.42 -12.27 -4.36
CA ALA A 96 -5.68 -13.06 -3.37
C ALA A 96 -6.49 -13.35 -2.10
N TRP A 97 -7.26 -12.37 -1.60
CA TRP A 97 -8.13 -12.55 -0.43
C TRP A 97 -9.27 -13.53 -0.71
N THR A 98 -9.95 -13.39 -1.86
CA THR A 98 -11.01 -14.31 -2.28
C THR A 98 -10.50 -15.75 -2.39
N VAL A 99 -9.31 -15.95 -2.95
CA VAL A 99 -8.70 -17.29 -3.09
C VAL A 99 -8.32 -17.88 -1.74
N LEU A 100 -7.86 -17.05 -0.80
CA LEU A 100 -7.61 -17.48 0.58
C LEU A 100 -8.89 -18.04 1.21
N GLU A 101 -10.00 -17.31 1.11
CA GLU A 101 -11.28 -17.71 1.70
C GLU A 101 -11.96 -18.87 0.97
N ALA A 102 -11.71 -19.03 -0.33
CA ALA A 102 -12.28 -20.10 -1.15
C ALA A 102 -11.74 -21.50 -0.79
N MET A 103 -10.57 -21.59 -0.17
CA MET A 103 -9.97 -22.87 0.22
C MET A 103 -10.78 -23.51 1.37
N PRO A 104 -11.34 -24.73 1.20
CA PRO A 104 -12.24 -25.34 2.19
C PRO A 104 -11.64 -25.49 3.58
N THR A 105 -10.32 -25.66 3.66
CA THR A 105 -9.58 -25.84 4.91
C THR A 105 -9.16 -24.53 5.57
N THR A 106 -9.28 -23.38 4.91
CA THR A 106 -8.88 -22.07 5.48
C THR A 106 -9.65 -21.76 6.76
N HIS A 107 -10.95 -22.10 6.81
CA HIS A 107 -11.80 -21.91 7.98
C HIS A 107 -11.43 -22.82 9.18
N ALA A 108 -10.61 -23.84 8.95
CA ALA A 108 -10.06 -24.71 10.01
C ALA A 108 -8.69 -24.23 10.50
N LEU A 109 -8.10 -23.20 9.88
CA LEU A 109 -6.82 -22.65 10.32
C LEU A 109 -7.00 -21.76 11.56
N PRO A 110 -6.00 -21.68 12.45
CA PRO A 110 -6.01 -20.72 13.54
C PRO A 110 -6.22 -19.28 13.06
N MET A 111 -7.14 -18.55 13.70
CA MET A 111 -7.47 -17.15 13.37
C MET A 111 -6.22 -16.25 13.28
N ALA A 112 -5.22 -16.50 14.11
CA ALA A 112 -3.95 -15.77 14.10
C ALA A 112 -3.17 -15.87 12.77
N LEU A 113 -3.35 -16.95 12.00
CA LEU A 113 -2.72 -17.17 10.69
C LEU A 113 -3.51 -16.52 9.54
N VAL A 114 -4.83 -16.37 9.70
CA VAL A 114 -5.71 -15.79 8.68
C VAL A 114 -5.94 -14.30 9.00
N GLU A 115 -6.72 -13.98 10.02
CA GLU A 115 -7.08 -12.61 10.39
C GLU A 115 -5.94 -11.83 11.04
N GLY A 116 -5.10 -12.50 11.83
CA GLY A 116 -3.97 -11.86 12.52
C GLY A 116 -2.87 -11.35 11.59
N GLY A 117 -2.93 -11.66 10.29
CA GLY A 117 -1.94 -11.23 9.30
C GLY A 117 -0.53 -11.81 9.51
N LYS A 118 -0.37 -12.80 10.39
CA LYS A 118 0.91 -13.45 10.72
C LYS A 118 1.17 -14.73 9.91
N GLY A 119 0.20 -15.16 9.11
CA GLY A 119 0.30 -16.34 8.25
C GLY A 119 -0.25 -16.05 6.85
N CYS A 120 -1.14 -16.91 6.38
CA CYS A 120 -1.77 -16.83 5.06
C CYS A 120 -2.35 -15.43 4.75
N GLY A 121 -3.07 -14.83 5.71
CA GLY A 121 -3.64 -13.49 5.51
C GLY A 121 -2.59 -12.38 5.45
N GLY A 122 -1.37 -12.60 5.95
CA GLY A 122 -0.27 -11.66 5.79
C GLY A 122 0.16 -11.48 4.34
N CYS A 123 0.22 -12.59 3.59
CA CYS A 123 0.54 -12.59 2.16
C CYS A 123 -0.66 -12.25 1.28
N HIS A 124 -1.85 -12.76 1.63
CA HIS A 124 -3.06 -12.61 0.81
C HIS A 124 -3.84 -11.31 1.04
N LYS A 125 -3.49 -10.50 2.06
CA LYS A 125 -4.11 -9.18 2.30
C LYS A 125 -4.00 -8.21 1.12
N ILE A 126 -3.12 -8.47 0.15
CA ILE A 126 -3.00 -7.70 -1.08
C ILE A 126 -4.31 -7.72 -1.89
N GLY A 127 -5.12 -8.77 -1.81
CA GLY A 127 -6.38 -8.85 -2.57
C GLY A 127 -7.39 -7.77 -2.19
N LEU A 128 -8.19 -7.34 -3.16
CA LEU A 128 -9.32 -6.42 -2.93
C LEU A 128 -10.36 -7.09 -2.02
N LYS A 129 -11.02 -6.27 -1.21
CA LYS A 129 -12.03 -6.69 -0.23
C LYS A 129 -13.21 -5.73 -0.33
N SER A 130 -14.42 -6.22 -0.10
CA SER A 130 -15.60 -5.35 0.02
C SER A 130 -15.52 -4.51 1.29
N ASP A 131 -16.25 -3.39 1.32
CA ASP A 131 -16.38 -2.55 2.52
C ASP A 131 -16.93 -3.33 3.72
N GLU A 132 -17.91 -4.20 3.48
CA GLU A 132 -18.46 -5.11 4.50
C GLU A 132 -17.36 -5.99 5.11
N LYS A 133 -16.50 -6.57 4.27
CA LYS A 133 -15.41 -7.42 4.75
C LYS A 133 -14.34 -6.62 5.49
N ILE A 134 -14.03 -5.41 5.02
CA ILE A 134 -13.10 -4.52 5.73
C ILE A 134 -13.68 -4.14 7.10
N ALA A 135 -14.98 -3.86 7.19
CA ALA A 135 -15.65 -3.56 8.45
C ALA A 135 -15.63 -4.76 9.42
N GLU A 136 -15.89 -5.97 8.92
CA GLU A 136 -15.78 -7.22 9.69
C GLU A 136 -14.35 -7.41 10.26
N LEU A 137 -13.34 -7.25 9.41
CA LEU A 137 -11.93 -7.38 9.83
C LEU A 137 -11.54 -6.32 10.87
N LYS A 138 -12.02 -5.08 10.72
CA LYS A 138 -11.80 -4.01 11.72
C LYS A 138 -12.48 -4.34 13.05
N ALA A 139 -13.71 -4.85 13.01
CA ALA A 139 -14.43 -5.29 14.21
C ALA A 139 -13.73 -6.46 14.93
N ALA A 140 -13.07 -7.34 14.16
CA ALA A 140 -12.20 -8.40 14.68
C ALA A 140 -10.82 -7.90 15.17
N GLY A 141 -10.55 -6.59 15.08
CA GLY A 141 -9.34 -5.94 15.60
C GLY A 141 -8.23 -5.71 14.58
N SER A 142 -8.49 -5.93 13.29
CA SER A 142 -7.52 -5.60 12.23
C SER A 142 -7.33 -4.09 12.10
N LYS A 143 -6.07 -3.66 12.08
CA LYS A 143 -5.67 -2.26 11.90
C LYS A 143 -5.01 -2.00 10.54
N PHE A 144 -4.56 -3.06 9.85
CA PHE A 144 -3.73 -2.96 8.64
C PHE A 144 -4.13 -4.00 7.60
N GLY A 145 -3.70 -3.82 6.35
CA GLY A 145 -3.94 -4.78 5.26
C GLY A 145 -5.23 -4.55 4.48
N HIS A 146 -5.81 -3.34 4.57
CA HIS A 146 -7.01 -2.93 3.84
C HIS A 146 -6.67 -2.17 2.54
N ALA A 147 -5.48 -1.56 2.48
CA ALA A 147 -5.06 -0.71 1.37
C ALA A 147 -4.78 -1.47 0.08
N SER A 148 -4.32 -2.72 0.17
CA SER A 148 -3.87 -3.56 -0.97
C SER A 148 -2.66 -3.02 -1.76
N CYS A 149 -2.48 -1.71 -1.84
CA CYS A 149 -1.45 -1.05 -2.63
C CYS A 149 -0.11 -0.88 -1.89
N ASP A 150 0.01 -1.26 -0.62
CA ASP A 150 1.24 -1.08 0.17
C ASP A 150 2.06 -2.37 0.33
N ALA A 151 1.81 -3.37 -0.52
CA ALA A 151 2.47 -4.68 -0.46
C ALA A 151 3.87 -4.68 -1.10
N CYS A 152 4.10 -3.87 -2.15
CA CYS A 152 5.37 -3.86 -2.89
C CYS A 152 6.16 -2.56 -2.71
N HIS A 153 5.48 -1.41 -2.65
CA HIS A 153 6.05 -0.12 -2.27
C HIS A 153 5.42 0.27 -0.93
N THR A 154 6.16 0.04 0.14
CA THR A 154 5.57 0.04 1.48
C THR A 154 5.24 1.44 1.96
N ARG A 155 4.21 1.54 2.81
CA ARG A 155 3.92 2.77 3.55
C ARG A 155 5.05 3.07 4.54
N HIS A 156 5.41 4.32 4.83
CA HIS A 156 4.83 5.56 4.27
C HIS A 156 5.70 6.20 3.18
N THR A 157 6.75 5.51 2.72
CA THR A 157 7.66 6.00 1.68
C THR A 157 7.09 5.83 0.27
N PHE A 158 6.30 4.78 0.03
CA PHE A 158 5.67 4.45 -1.25
C PHE A 158 6.65 4.52 -2.44
N SER A 159 7.82 3.92 -2.27
CA SER A 159 8.93 4.06 -3.21
C SER A 159 8.78 3.14 -4.42
N VAL A 160 8.68 3.72 -5.61
CA VAL A 160 8.75 2.95 -6.87
C VAL A 160 10.08 2.19 -6.97
N LYS A 161 11.19 2.77 -6.48
CA LYS A 161 12.50 2.13 -6.49
C LYS A 161 12.52 0.88 -5.61
N GLU A 162 11.85 0.91 -4.46
CA GLU A 162 11.63 -0.24 -3.58
C GLU A 162 10.81 -1.31 -4.31
N ALA A 163 9.66 -0.96 -4.88
CA ALA A 163 8.81 -1.89 -5.62
C ALA A 163 9.48 -2.51 -6.85
N GLN A 164 10.48 -1.85 -7.44
CA GLN A 164 11.29 -2.38 -8.54
C GLN A 164 12.38 -3.37 -8.09
N GLN A 165 12.63 -3.48 -6.79
CA GLN A 165 13.58 -4.47 -6.25
C GLN A 165 12.92 -5.84 -6.16
N PRO A 166 13.60 -6.94 -6.55
CA PRO A 166 13.05 -8.29 -6.44
C PRO A 166 12.77 -8.69 -4.98
N GLN A 167 13.45 -8.06 -4.01
CA GLN A 167 13.19 -8.24 -2.58
C GLN A 167 11.78 -7.84 -2.14
N ALA A 168 11.12 -6.90 -2.85
CA ALA A 168 9.73 -6.54 -2.55
C ALA A 168 8.75 -7.72 -2.76
N CYS A 169 9.12 -8.70 -3.59
CA CYS A 169 8.32 -9.90 -3.82
C CYS A 169 8.63 -11.01 -2.80
N GLN A 170 9.84 -10.99 -2.22
CA GLN A 170 10.41 -12.10 -1.45
C GLN A 170 9.56 -12.49 -0.25
N THR A 171 8.95 -11.53 0.46
CA THR A 171 8.19 -11.81 1.68
C THR A 171 7.03 -12.77 1.47
N CYS A 172 6.43 -12.77 0.28
CA CYS A 172 5.29 -13.65 -0.04
C CYS A 172 5.68 -14.79 -0.99
N HIS A 173 6.56 -14.52 -1.95
CA HIS A 173 6.98 -15.48 -2.97
C HIS A 173 8.22 -16.25 -2.54
N MET A 174 8.11 -16.99 -1.45
CA MET A 174 9.17 -17.79 -0.86
C MET A 174 8.62 -19.08 -0.27
N GLY A 175 9.50 -19.96 0.19
CA GLY A 175 9.11 -21.11 0.99
C GLY A 175 8.76 -22.34 0.14
N PHE A 176 8.18 -23.35 0.79
CA PHE A 176 8.09 -24.69 0.24
C PHE A 176 7.01 -24.85 -0.84
N ASP A 177 5.93 -24.08 -0.73
CA ASP A 177 4.72 -24.19 -1.54
C ASP A 177 4.74 -23.28 -2.75
N HIS A 178 5.66 -22.31 -2.84
CA HIS A 178 5.97 -21.58 -4.05
C HIS A 178 7.33 -20.86 -3.93
N PRO A 179 8.45 -21.55 -4.20
CA PRO A 179 9.81 -21.05 -3.96
C PRO A 179 10.31 -20.08 -5.05
N GLN A 180 9.51 -19.11 -5.51
CA GLN A 180 9.96 -18.25 -6.63
C GLN A 180 11.19 -17.42 -6.27
N TRP A 181 11.30 -16.93 -5.03
CA TRP A 181 12.49 -16.21 -4.56
C TRP A 181 13.73 -17.10 -4.56
N GLU A 182 13.64 -18.31 -4.00
CA GLU A 182 14.77 -19.25 -3.93
C GLU A 182 15.21 -19.67 -5.34
N MET A 183 14.25 -19.93 -6.24
CA MET A 183 14.53 -20.24 -7.64
C MET A 183 15.18 -19.06 -8.37
N TRP A 184 14.66 -17.84 -8.22
CA TRP A 184 15.21 -16.66 -8.88
C TRP A 184 16.59 -16.27 -8.31
N SER A 185 16.72 -16.18 -6.98
CA SER A 185 17.93 -15.71 -6.31
C SER A 185 19.12 -16.65 -6.49
N SER A 186 18.89 -17.96 -6.61
CA SER A 186 19.93 -18.95 -6.94
C SER A 186 20.23 -19.09 -8.44
N SER A 187 19.36 -18.55 -9.31
CA SER A 187 19.59 -18.54 -10.77
C SER A 187 20.70 -17.57 -11.19
N LYS A 188 21.17 -17.69 -12.44
CA LYS A 188 22.11 -16.70 -13.00
C LYS A 188 21.52 -15.30 -13.13
N HIS A 189 20.19 -15.17 -13.29
CA HIS A 189 19.55 -13.85 -13.28
C HIS A 189 19.67 -13.20 -11.89
N GLY A 190 19.29 -13.91 -10.84
CA GLY A 190 19.33 -13.41 -9.47
C GLY A 190 20.75 -13.15 -8.96
N ILE A 191 21.68 -14.09 -9.14
CA ILE A 191 23.08 -13.90 -8.73
C ILE A 191 23.70 -12.67 -9.42
N ARG A 192 23.47 -12.49 -10.72
CA ARG A 192 23.96 -11.29 -11.43
C ARG A 192 23.30 -10.02 -10.93
N TYR A 193 22.00 -10.04 -10.63
CA TYR A 193 21.29 -8.89 -10.08
C TYR A 193 21.87 -8.48 -8.73
N LEU A 194 22.06 -9.43 -7.82
CA LEU A 194 22.58 -9.16 -6.46
C LEU A 194 24.03 -8.65 -6.51
N LEU A 195 24.87 -9.20 -7.39
CA LEU A 195 26.22 -8.69 -7.62
C LEU A 195 26.24 -7.31 -8.29
N LYS A 196 25.24 -6.98 -9.11
CA LYS A 196 25.06 -5.62 -9.62
C LYS A 196 24.61 -4.68 -8.51
N GLN A 197 23.65 -5.10 -7.67
CA GLN A 197 23.09 -4.31 -6.59
C GLN A 197 24.13 -3.95 -5.51
N ASN A 198 25.08 -4.85 -5.23
CA ASN A 198 26.15 -4.60 -4.27
C ASN A 198 27.40 -3.92 -4.88
N GLY A 199 27.37 -3.57 -6.17
CA GLY A 199 28.45 -2.89 -6.88
C GLY A 199 29.60 -3.77 -7.36
N THR A 200 29.52 -5.10 -7.22
CA THR A 200 30.55 -6.03 -7.76
C THR A 200 30.52 -6.07 -9.29
N LEU A 201 29.33 -6.04 -9.88
CA LEU A 201 29.14 -5.94 -11.33
C LEU A 201 28.75 -4.51 -11.73
N PRO A 202 29.17 -4.02 -12.93
CA PRO A 202 28.79 -2.70 -13.40
C PRO A 202 27.27 -2.49 -13.48
N GLU A 203 26.81 -1.25 -13.34
CA GLU A 203 25.37 -0.91 -13.39
C GLU A 203 24.70 -1.31 -14.71
N GLY A 204 25.44 -1.27 -15.83
CA GLY A 204 24.96 -1.71 -17.15
C GLY A 204 24.79 -3.24 -17.29
N THR A 205 25.13 -4.03 -16.28
CA THR A 205 25.04 -5.50 -16.32
C THR A 205 23.59 -5.95 -16.54
N PRO A 206 23.30 -6.72 -17.61
CA PRO A 206 21.99 -7.30 -17.81
C PRO A 206 21.69 -8.34 -16.73
N ALA A 207 20.63 -8.07 -15.95
CA ALA A 207 20.12 -8.94 -14.90
C ALA A 207 18.64 -8.63 -14.65
N PRO A 208 17.70 -9.47 -15.14
CA PRO A 208 16.27 -9.20 -15.00
C PRO A 208 15.77 -9.47 -13.56
N THR A 209 14.80 -8.68 -13.11
CA THR A 209 14.09 -8.89 -11.84
C THR A 209 12.75 -9.57 -12.06
N CYS A 210 12.03 -9.87 -10.97
CA CYS A 210 10.65 -10.35 -11.02
C CYS A 210 9.77 -9.40 -11.87
N GLN A 211 9.91 -8.10 -11.61
CA GLN A 211 9.17 -7.02 -12.23
C GLN A 211 9.50 -6.88 -13.72
N THR A 212 10.76 -7.04 -14.12
CA THR A 212 11.16 -7.03 -15.54
C THR A 212 10.34 -8.00 -16.38
N CYS A 213 10.01 -9.17 -15.84
CA CYS A 213 9.30 -10.23 -16.55
C CYS A 213 7.78 -10.19 -16.34
N HIS A 214 7.32 -9.89 -15.12
CA HIS A 214 5.91 -10.03 -14.73
C HIS A 214 5.12 -8.72 -14.71
N MET A 215 5.82 -7.58 -14.70
CA MET A 215 5.24 -6.24 -14.72
C MET A 215 5.88 -5.42 -15.85
N PRO A 216 5.80 -5.88 -17.11
CA PRO A 216 6.39 -5.17 -18.24
C PRO A 216 5.82 -3.74 -18.27
N GLU A 217 6.71 -2.77 -18.52
CA GLU A 217 6.34 -1.34 -18.58
C GLU A 217 5.73 -0.79 -17.27
N GLY A 218 5.90 -1.49 -16.15
CA GLY A 218 5.32 -1.08 -14.86
C GLY A 218 3.83 -1.41 -14.72
N ASN A 219 3.30 -2.30 -15.55
CA ASN A 219 1.89 -2.69 -15.51
C ASN A 219 1.55 -3.48 -14.23
N HIS A 220 0.47 -3.10 -13.54
CA HIS A 220 0.08 -3.65 -12.24
C HIS A 220 -0.76 -4.94 -12.31
N GLU A 221 -1.11 -5.43 -13.49
CA GLU A 221 -1.90 -6.66 -13.67
C GLU A 221 -1.14 -7.93 -13.24
N VAL A 222 0.20 -7.86 -13.15
CA VAL A 222 1.11 -8.98 -12.83
C VAL A 222 0.77 -10.24 -13.63
N ARG A 223 1.32 -10.34 -14.84
CA ARG A 223 1.00 -11.43 -15.76
C ARG A 223 1.93 -12.62 -15.55
N THR A 224 1.34 -13.79 -15.33
CA THR A 224 2.07 -15.07 -15.37
C THR A 224 1.41 -15.97 -16.41
N ALA A 225 2.25 -16.65 -17.22
CA ALA A 225 1.74 -17.58 -18.23
C ALA A 225 1.08 -18.82 -17.62
N TRP A 226 1.44 -19.17 -16.38
CA TRP A 226 0.95 -20.31 -15.63
C TRP A 226 0.82 -19.95 -14.14
N GLY A 227 -0.16 -20.52 -13.44
CA GLY A 227 -0.16 -20.52 -11.98
C GLY A 227 0.88 -21.49 -11.43
N PHE A 228 1.27 -21.28 -10.17
CA PHE A 228 2.07 -22.27 -9.45
C PHE A 228 1.27 -23.60 -9.37
N LEU A 229 1.93 -24.76 -9.57
CA LEU A 229 1.32 -26.09 -9.80
C LEU A 229 0.58 -26.29 -11.13
N ALA A 230 0.86 -25.50 -12.17
CA ALA A 230 0.22 -25.64 -13.49
C ALA A 230 -1.32 -25.48 -13.48
N VAL A 231 -1.85 -24.86 -12.42
CA VAL A 231 -3.23 -24.41 -12.37
C VAL A 231 -3.34 -23.18 -13.29
N ARG A 232 -4.21 -23.23 -14.29
CA ARG A 232 -4.41 -22.14 -15.26
C ARG A 232 -5.10 -20.96 -14.59
#